data_AF-A0A3B4BCW8-F1
#
_entry.id   AF-A0A3B4BCW8-F1
#
_cell.length_a   1.000
_cell.length_b   1.000
_cell.length_c   1.000
_cell.angle_alpha   90.00
_cell.angle_beta   90.00
_cell.angle_gamma   90.00
#
_symmetry.space_group_name_H-M   'P 1'
#
loop_
_entity.id
_entity.type
_entity.pdbx_description
1 polymer ?
#
loop_
_entity_poly.entity_id
_entity_poly.type
_entity_poly.pdbx_seq_one_letter_code
_entity_poly.pdbx_strand_id
1 'polypeptide(L)'
;KKKHLEKRYSESLNKLYCQLAKTSPVEVLVAKEPPLGSVLRATAVYKKAEHVADVVRRCPHHQNEDCKNKNNHLIRIEGSQLACYHEDLGTKRHSVTVPYERPQLGSERTTILLSFMCNSSCMGGMNRRPISTILTLETPDGLVLGRRSFEVRVCACPGRDRKTEEENKTKSQAGTKDTKKRKSAPAVAAPVKKNKSSSSGDEEEVFVLNVRGRERYEMLKRINDGLELLDKESKKSKPKATVPVPSSGKRLMLKGEKSESE
;
A
#
# COMPACT_ATOMS: atom_id res chain seq x y z
N LYS A 1 6.12 0.04 20.77
CA LYS A 1 6.82 0.19 19.46
C LYS A 1 6.14 -0.55 18.29
N LYS A 2 5.32 -1.60 18.50
CA LYS A 2 4.56 -2.32 17.45
C LYS A 2 3.52 -1.48 16.64
N LYS A 3 2.83 -0.53 17.30
CA LYS A 3 1.75 0.30 16.69
C LYS A 3 2.16 1.22 15.53
N HIS A 4 3.45 1.41 15.25
CA HIS A 4 3.90 2.39 14.25
C HIS A 4 4.20 1.78 12.87
N LEU A 5 4.39 0.46 12.79
CA LEU A 5 4.70 -0.25 11.54
C LEU A 5 3.43 -0.67 10.80
N GLU A 6 2.40 -1.09 11.54
CA GLU A 6 1.04 -1.42 11.06
C GLU A 6 0.31 -0.23 10.41
N LYS A 7 0.83 0.99 10.60
CA LYS A 7 0.31 2.23 10.01
C LYS A 7 0.95 2.61 8.67
N ARG A 8 1.90 1.82 8.16
CA ARG A 8 2.72 2.19 6.99
C ARG A 8 2.40 1.40 5.73
N TYR A 9 1.80 0.23 5.83
CA TYR A 9 1.37 -0.53 4.66
C TYR A 9 -0.15 -0.45 4.51
N SER A 10 -0.63 -0.40 3.26
CA SER A 10 -2.04 -0.50 2.90
C SER A 10 -2.24 -1.77 2.09
N GLU A 11 -2.96 -2.74 2.68
CA GLU A 11 -3.32 -3.98 1.98
C GLU A 11 -4.25 -3.71 0.81
N SER A 12 -5.23 -2.82 1.01
CA SER A 12 -6.21 -2.48 -0.03
C SER A 12 -5.55 -1.86 -1.27
N LEU A 13 -4.47 -1.10 -1.11
CA LEU A 13 -3.74 -0.47 -2.21
C LEU A 13 -2.49 -1.27 -2.63
N ASN A 14 -2.14 -2.34 -1.91
CA ASN A 14 -0.85 -3.03 -2.02
C ASN A 14 0.30 -2.01 -2.06
N LYS A 15 0.30 -1.07 -1.11
CA LYS A 15 1.14 0.14 -1.13
C LYS A 15 1.81 0.40 0.21
N LEU A 16 3.13 0.57 0.16
CA LEU A 16 4.00 0.93 1.28
C LEU A 16 4.20 2.45 1.34
N TYR A 17 3.94 3.03 2.51
CA TYR A 17 4.22 4.42 2.84
C TYR A 17 5.37 4.46 3.83
N CYS A 18 6.52 4.98 3.41
CA CYS A 18 7.72 5.04 4.23
C CYS A 18 8.30 6.46 4.25
N GLN A 19 9.16 6.71 5.23
CA GLN A 19 9.91 7.96 5.32
C GLN A 19 11.26 7.81 4.62
N LEU A 20 11.82 8.95 4.18
CA LEU A 20 13.16 9.01 3.58
C LEU A 20 14.19 8.36 4.50
N ALA A 21 15.03 7.48 3.93
CA ALA A 21 16.13 6.80 4.62
C ALA A 21 15.71 6.06 5.91
N LYS A 22 14.43 5.70 6.05
CA LYS A 22 13.95 4.87 7.16
C LYS A 22 13.74 3.43 6.69
N THR A 23 14.25 2.51 7.50
CA THR A 23 14.17 1.08 7.27
C THR A 23 12.71 0.60 7.32
N SER A 24 12.32 -0.14 6.30
CA SER A 24 11.02 -0.77 6.14
C SER A 24 11.23 -2.29 6.02
N PRO A 25 10.87 -3.07 7.05
CA PRO A 25 10.94 -4.53 6.98
C PRO A 25 9.92 -5.06 5.97
N VAL A 26 10.37 -5.99 5.13
CA VAL A 26 9.54 -6.72 4.18
C VAL A 26 9.75 -8.21 4.45
N GLU A 27 8.66 -8.90 4.72
CA GLU A 27 8.68 -10.33 4.97
C GLU A 27 8.54 -11.09 3.65
N VAL A 28 9.40 -12.09 3.47
CA VAL A 28 9.42 -13.00 2.34
C VAL A 28 9.01 -14.38 2.84
N LEU A 29 7.89 -14.86 2.34
CA LEU A 29 7.39 -16.21 2.57
C LEU A 29 7.58 -17.04 1.30
N VAL A 30 8.19 -18.20 1.44
CA VAL A 30 8.39 -19.16 0.35
C VAL A 30 7.71 -20.47 0.71
N ALA A 31 6.98 -21.07 -0.25
CA ALA A 31 6.27 -22.34 -0.01
C ALA A 31 7.22 -23.55 -0.04
N LYS A 32 8.28 -23.47 -0.84
CA LYS A 32 9.33 -24.49 -0.96
C LYS A 32 10.67 -23.79 -0.80
N GLU A 33 11.60 -24.45 -0.12
CA GLU A 33 12.95 -23.92 0.01
C GLU A 33 13.59 -23.73 -1.38
N PRO A 34 14.11 -22.53 -1.66
CA PRO A 34 14.79 -22.28 -2.92
C PRO A 34 16.18 -22.97 -2.95
N PRO A 35 16.75 -23.19 -4.13
CA PRO A 35 18.08 -23.75 -4.29
C PRO A 35 19.15 -22.95 -3.52
N LEU A 36 20.22 -23.63 -3.10
CA LEU A 36 21.35 -22.98 -2.45
C LEU A 36 21.95 -21.89 -3.35
N GLY A 37 22.28 -20.75 -2.74
CA GLY A 37 22.81 -19.59 -3.46
C GLY A 37 21.75 -18.71 -4.14
N SER A 38 20.45 -19.00 -3.96
CA SER A 38 19.40 -18.10 -4.46
C SER A 38 19.54 -16.69 -3.90
N VAL A 39 19.15 -15.69 -4.68
CA VAL A 39 19.28 -14.26 -4.34
C VAL A 39 17.93 -13.56 -4.42
N LEU A 40 17.71 -12.59 -3.55
CA LEU A 40 16.58 -11.68 -3.60
C LEU A 40 17.02 -10.38 -4.28
N ARG A 41 16.32 -9.97 -5.34
CA ARG A 41 16.56 -8.72 -6.06
C ARG A 41 15.41 -7.76 -5.86
N ALA A 42 15.71 -6.51 -5.53
CA ALA A 42 14.75 -5.41 -5.51
C ALA A 42 15.05 -4.41 -6.63
N THR A 43 14.02 -4.10 -7.43
CA THR A 43 14.11 -3.16 -8.55
C THR A 43 12.94 -2.18 -8.49
N ALA A 44 13.21 -0.89 -8.68
CA ALA A 44 12.18 0.14 -8.76
C ALA A 44 11.78 0.43 -10.23
N VAL A 45 10.48 0.52 -10.50
CA VAL A 45 9.93 0.91 -11.80
C VAL A 45 8.82 1.95 -11.63
N TYR A 46 8.61 2.82 -12.61
CA TYR A 46 7.43 3.70 -12.58
C TYR A 46 6.16 2.91 -12.91
N LYS A 47 5.07 3.23 -12.21
CA LYS A 47 3.79 2.53 -12.37
C LYS A 47 3.02 2.97 -13.62
N LYS A 48 3.14 4.23 -14.02
CA LYS A 48 2.42 4.77 -15.19
C LYS A 48 3.12 4.33 -16.48
N ALA A 49 2.36 3.82 -17.45
CA ALA A 49 2.86 3.36 -18.76
C ALA A 49 3.73 4.39 -19.47
N GLU A 50 3.34 5.66 -19.41
CA GLU A 50 4.07 6.82 -19.95
C GLU A 50 5.55 6.89 -19.53
N HIS A 51 5.87 6.39 -18.33
CA HIS A 51 7.19 6.50 -17.73
C HIS A 51 7.85 5.13 -17.47
N VAL A 52 7.26 4.02 -17.96
CA VAL A 52 7.81 2.68 -17.70
C VAL A 52 9.22 2.50 -18.29
N ALA A 53 9.47 3.13 -19.43
CA ALA A 53 10.79 3.13 -20.08
C ALA A 53 11.84 3.93 -19.29
N ASP A 54 11.42 4.90 -18.48
CA ASP A 54 12.33 5.72 -17.68
C ASP A 54 12.95 4.92 -16.53
N VAL A 55 14.22 5.19 -16.26
CA VAL A 55 14.93 4.63 -15.11
C VAL A 55 14.57 5.43 -13.87
N VAL A 56 14.21 4.73 -12.79
CA VAL A 56 13.99 5.36 -11.49
C VAL A 56 15.34 5.74 -10.87
N ARG A 57 15.62 7.04 -10.80
CA ARG A 57 16.84 7.60 -10.23
C ARG A 57 16.55 8.54 -9.07
N ARG A 58 17.57 8.75 -8.24
CA ARG A 58 17.55 9.77 -7.19
C ARG A 58 17.69 11.16 -7.82
N CYS A 59 17.20 12.18 -7.12
CA CYS A 59 17.40 13.55 -7.59
C CYS A 59 18.86 13.99 -7.40
N PRO A 60 19.35 14.96 -8.19
CA PRO A 60 20.72 15.46 -8.10
C PRO A 60 21.13 15.91 -6.70
N HIS A 61 20.20 16.53 -5.96
CA HIS A 61 20.44 16.97 -4.58
C HIS A 61 20.86 15.81 -3.67
N HIS A 62 20.05 14.74 -3.62
CA HIS A 62 20.33 13.58 -2.78
C HIS A 62 21.46 12.69 -3.34
N GLN A 63 21.74 12.76 -4.64
CA GLN A 63 22.90 12.07 -5.23
C GLN A 63 24.23 12.65 -4.74
N ASN A 64 24.31 13.97 -4.59
CA ASN A 64 25.54 14.66 -4.19
C ASN A 64 25.86 14.49 -2.69
N GLU A 65 24.86 14.21 -1.86
CA GLU A 65 25.04 13.97 -0.42
C GLU A 65 25.62 12.57 -0.10
N ASP A 66 25.60 11.64 -1.06
CA ASP A 66 25.98 10.24 -0.84
C ASP A 66 27.32 9.85 -1.49
N CYS A 67 27.93 8.80 -0.96
CA CYS A 67 29.15 8.22 -1.53
C CYS A 67 28.93 7.74 -2.98
N LYS A 68 29.93 8.00 -3.85
CA LYS A 68 29.89 7.79 -5.31
C LYS A 68 29.41 6.40 -5.75
N ASN A 69 29.64 5.35 -4.96
CA ASN A 69 29.31 3.97 -5.34
C ASN A 69 27.84 3.58 -5.10
N LYS A 70 27.06 4.39 -4.35
CA LYS A 70 25.64 4.10 -3.99
C LYS A 70 24.71 5.30 -4.22
N ASN A 71 25.22 6.36 -4.86
CA ASN A 71 24.50 7.62 -5.02
C ASN A 71 23.29 7.50 -5.96
N ASN A 72 23.36 6.63 -6.98
CA ASN A 72 22.32 6.48 -8.00
C ASN A 72 21.17 5.55 -7.62
N HIS A 73 21.40 4.63 -6.68
CA HIS A 73 20.42 3.62 -6.27
C HIS A 73 19.36 4.20 -5.33
N LEU A 74 18.09 4.13 -5.74
CA LEU A 74 16.97 4.55 -4.90
C LEU A 74 16.73 3.62 -3.71
N ILE A 75 16.78 2.30 -3.96
CA ILE A 75 16.54 1.26 -2.97
C ILE A 75 17.88 0.82 -2.39
N ARG A 76 17.94 0.71 -1.07
CA ARG A 76 19.05 0.11 -0.33
C ARG A 76 18.54 -1.02 0.55
N ILE A 77 19.42 -1.97 0.82
CA ILE A 77 19.20 -3.05 1.79
C ILE A 77 20.03 -2.73 3.02
N GLU A 78 19.37 -2.65 4.18
CA GLU A 78 19.99 -2.46 5.48
C GLU A 78 20.21 -3.81 6.18
N GLY A 79 21.15 -3.88 7.11
CA GLY A 79 21.36 -5.07 7.94
C GLY A 79 22.07 -6.26 7.27
N SER A 80 22.45 -6.15 6.00
CA SER A 80 23.31 -7.14 5.32
C SER A 80 24.46 -6.45 4.60
N GLN A 81 25.69 -6.90 4.88
CA GLN A 81 26.90 -6.43 4.19
C GLN A 81 27.07 -7.11 2.82
N LEU A 82 26.33 -8.18 2.56
CA LEU A 82 26.34 -8.94 1.31
C LEU A 82 25.43 -8.32 0.24
N ALA A 83 24.90 -7.12 0.49
CA ALA A 83 24.06 -6.41 -0.46
C ALA A 83 24.89 -5.89 -1.65
N CYS A 84 24.60 -6.40 -2.85
CA CYS A 84 25.26 -6.01 -4.09
C CYS A 84 24.38 -5.06 -4.90
N TYR A 85 24.98 -3.98 -5.41
CA TYR A 85 24.29 -2.95 -6.18
C TYR A 85 24.66 -3.12 -7.65
N HIS A 86 23.65 -3.28 -8.51
CA HIS A 86 23.83 -3.56 -9.92
C HIS A 86 23.14 -2.50 -10.78
N GLU A 87 23.87 -1.99 -11.76
CA GLU A 87 23.32 -1.21 -12.88
C GLU A 87 23.38 -2.08 -14.13
N ASP A 88 22.22 -2.36 -14.72
CA ASP A 88 22.15 -3.14 -15.96
C ASP A 88 22.69 -2.33 -17.13
N LEU A 89 23.64 -2.86 -17.90
CA LEU A 89 24.29 -2.13 -18.99
C LEU A 89 23.33 -1.85 -20.16
N GLY A 90 22.35 -2.73 -20.39
CA GLY A 90 21.36 -2.57 -21.45
C GLY A 90 20.26 -1.59 -21.08
N THR A 91 19.54 -1.89 -19.98
CA THR A 91 18.37 -1.10 -19.56
C THR A 91 18.71 0.09 -18.67
N LYS A 92 19.96 0.20 -18.19
CA LYS A 92 20.41 1.19 -17.20
C LYS A 92 19.60 1.17 -15.91
N ARG A 93 18.89 0.07 -15.64
CA ARG A 93 18.06 -0.07 -14.44
C ARG A 93 18.93 -0.40 -13.25
N HIS A 94 18.60 0.25 -12.14
CA HIS A 94 19.25 0.00 -10.87
C HIS A 94 18.51 -1.10 -10.13
N SER A 95 19.25 -2.11 -9.70
CA SER A 95 18.75 -3.16 -8.82
C SER A 95 19.71 -3.38 -7.66
N VAL A 96 19.18 -3.91 -6.56
CA VAL A 96 19.98 -4.34 -5.41
C VAL A 96 19.66 -5.80 -5.13
N THR A 97 20.68 -6.60 -4.90
CA THR A 97 20.57 -8.02 -4.61
C THR A 97 21.11 -8.32 -3.21
N VAL A 98 20.53 -9.32 -2.56
CA VAL A 98 21.05 -9.88 -1.31
C VAL A 98 20.87 -11.41 -1.37
N PRO A 99 21.83 -12.20 -0.86
CA PRO A 99 21.65 -13.64 -0.73
C PRO A 99 20.37 -13.97 0.05
N TYR A 100 19.63 -14.97 -0.41
CA TYR A 100 18.49 -15.48 0.33
C TYR A 100 18.99 -16.26 1.54
N GLU A 101 18.64 -15.80 2.74
CA GLU A 101 18.91 -16.49 3.98
C GLU A 101 17.65 -17.25 4.42
N ARG A 102 17.83 -18.50 4.88
CA ARG A 102 16.74 -19.30 5.42
C ARG A 102 16.16 -18.61 6.67
N PRO A 103 14.84 -18.72 6.92
CA PRO A 103 14.25 -18.26 8.16
C PRO A 103 14.96 -18.85 9.38
N GLN A 104 15.06 -18.08 10.46
CA GLN A 104 15.57 -18.59 11.73
C GLN A 104 14.63 -19.67 12.28
N LEU A 105 15.17 -20.62 13.05
CA LEU A 105 14.38 -21.68 13.69
C LEU A 105 13.22 -21.07 14.49
N GLY A 106 11.99 -21.50 14.18
CA GLY A 106 10.76 -20.96 14.78
C GLY A 106 10.11 -19.81 13.99
N SER A 107 10.67 -19.39 12.86
CA SER A 107 10.03 -18.49 11.89
C SER A 107 9.83 -19.19 10.56
N GLU A 108 8.70 -18.96 9.91
CA GLU A 108 8.44 -19.41 8.54
C GLU A 108 8.86 -18.36 7.49
N ARG A 109 9.23 -17.15 7.94
CA ARG A 109 9.45 -15.98 7.08
C ARG A 109 10.87 -15.44 7.24
N THR A 110 11.46 -15.03 6.12
CA THR A 110 12.71 -14.27 6.08
C THR A 110 12.38 -12.79 5.98
N THR A 111 13.03 -11.93 6.77
CA THR A 111 12.79 -10.47 6.71
C THR A 111 13.94 -9.78 6.02
N ILE A 112 13.65 -9.01 4.97
CA ILE A 112 14.60 -8.08 4.35
C ILE A 112 14.28 -6.65 4.76
N LEU A 113 15.31 -5.84 4.98
CA LEU A 113 15.17 -4.48 5.46
C LEU A 113 15.43 -3.50 4.32
N LEU A 114 14.38 -2.93 3.73
CA LEU A 114 14.51 -1.99 2.61
C LEU A 114 14.50 -0.55 3.09
N SER A 115 15.39 0.28 2.56
CA SER A 115 15.38 1.74 2.75
C SER A 115 15.32 2.46 1.40
N PHE A 116 14.60 3.58 1.37
CA PHE A 116 14.40 4.39 0.16
C PHE A 116 15.03 5.76 0.33
N MET A 117 15.93 6.10 -0.59
CA MET A 117 16.89 7.20 -0.42
C MET A 117 16.51 8.50 -1.14
N CYS A 118 15.26 8.62 -1.61
CA CYS A 118 14.75 9.85 -2.20
C CYS A 118 13.23 9.96 -1.96
N ASN A 119 12.73 11.17 -1.68
CA ASN A 119 11.29 11.39 -1.54
C ASN A 119 10.60 11.25 -2.90
N SER A 120 9.37 10.73 -2.91
CA SER A 120 8.57 10.61 -4.14
C SER A 120 8.30 11.97 -4.77
N SER A 121 8.32 13.06 -4.00
CA SER A 121 8.09 14.44 -4.48
C SER A 121 9.35 15.16 -4.98
N CYS A 122 10.54 14.57 -4.90
CA CYS A 122 11.78 15.25 -5.29
C CYS A 122 11.78 15.62 -6.78
N MET A 123 12.04 16.90 -7.04
CA MET A 123 12.25 17.42 -8.40
C MET A 123 13.57 16.87 -8.97
N GLY A 124 13.59 16.56 -10.26
CA GLY A 124 14.76 15.95 -10.93
C GLY A 124 15.00 14.47 -10.62
N GLY A 125 14.14 13.81 -9.85
CA GLY A 125 14.15 12.35 -9.62
C GLY A 125 12.81 11.71 -9.97
N MET A 126 12.09 11.24 -8.95
CA MET A 126 10.74 10.68 -9.13
C MET A 126 9.71 11.74 -9.56
N ASN A 127 9.82 12.98 -9.09
CA ASN A 127 8.93 14.10 -9.46
C ASN A 127 7.43 13.77 -9.34
N ARG A 128 7.00 13.26 -8.19
CA ARG A 128 5.62 12.85 -7.85
C ARG A 128 5.05 11.72 -8.72
N ARG A 129 5.87 11.06 -9.54
CA ARG A 129 5.46 9.87 -10.30
C ARG A 129 5.41 8.65 -9.38
N PRO A 130 4.32 7.87 -9.39
CA PRO A 130 4.20 6.68 -8.56
C PRO A 130 5.16 5.59 -9.03
N ILE A 131 5.79 4.90 -8.08
CA ILE A 131 6.74 3.82 -8.32
C ILE A 131 6.21 2.51 -7.74
N SER A 132 6.57 1.40 -8.38
CA SER A 132 6.41 0.06 -7.84
C SER A 132 7.78 -0.57 -7.63
N THR A 133 7.94 -1.23 -6.49
CA THR A 133 9.10 -2.07 -6.21
C THR A 133 8.75 -3.49 -6.59
N ILE A 134 9.56 -4.08 -7.46
CA ILE A 134 9.50 -5.48 -7.86
C ILE A 134 10.56 -6.23 -7.05
N LEU A 135 10.11 -7.25 -6.31
CA LEU A 135 10.95 -8.22 -5.65
C LEU A 135 10.95 -9.51 -6.46
N THR A 136 12.14 -9.95 -6.87
CA THR A 136 12.35 -11.25 -7.52
C THR A 136 13.21 -12.14 -6.65
N LEU A 137 12.87 -13.42 -6.62
CA LEU A 137 13.73 -14.49 -6.12
C LEU A 137 14.36 -15.15 -7.34
N GLU A 138 15.69 -15.16 -7.40
CA GLU A 138 16.46 -15.60 -8.56
C GLU A 138 17.46 -16.68 -8.16
N THR A 139 17.79 -17.59 -9.08
CA THR A 139 18.92 -18.50 -8.94
C THR A 139 20.24 -17.73 -9.13
N PRO A 140 21.40 -18.29 -8.73
CA PRO A 140 22.71 -17.72 -9.05
C PRO A 140 22.91 -17.40 -10.54
N ASP A 141 22.30 -18.20 -11.42
CA ASP A 141 22.37 -18.07 -12.88
C ASP A 141 21.42 -16.99 -13.44
N GLY A 142 20.63 -16.32 -12.59
CA GLY A 142 19.71 -15.26 -12.98
C GLY A 142 18.31 -15.74 -13.40
N LEU A 143 17.97 -17.02 -13.17
CA LEU A 143 16.62 -17.52 -13.46
C LEU A 143 15.64 -17.07 -12.37
N VAL A 144 14.54 -16.44 -12.76
CA VAL A 144 13.52 -15.97 -11.81
C VAL A 144 12.65 -17.15 -11.32
N LEU A 145 12.77 -17.48 -10.04
CA LEU A 145 11.96 -18.47 -9.33
C LEU A 145 10.63 -17.91 -8.83
N GLY A 146 10.59 -16.61 -8.53
CA GLY A 146 9.38 -15.97 -8.02
C GLY A 146 9.43 -14.45 -8.17
N ARG A 147 8.25 -13.83 -8.29
CA ARG A 147 8.12 -12.38 -8.42
C ARG A 147 6.91 -11.85 -7.66
N ARG A 148 7.12 -10.81 -6.87
CA ARG A 148 6.04 -10.00 -6.26
C ARG A 148 6.34 -8.53 -6.41
N SER A 149 5.31 -7.71 -6.37
CA SER A 149 5.45 -6.26 -6.49
C SER A 149 4.45 -5.55 -5.60
N PHE A 150 4.87 -4.41 -5.07
CA PHE A 150 4.04 -3.50 -4.30
C PHE A 150 4.36 -2.06 -4.68
N GLU A 151 3.42 -1.15 -4.46
CA GLU A 151 3.63 0.28 -4.70
C GLU A 151 4.37 0.91 -3.53
N VAL A 152 5.21 1.92 -3.79
CA VAL A 152 5.92 2.62 -2.72
C VAL A 152 5.73 4.14 -2.84
N ARG A 153 5.47 4.77 -1.70
CA ARG A 153 5.44 6.22 -1.54
C ARG A 153 6.34 6.65 -0.39
N VAL A 154 7.42 7.35 -0.75
CA VAL A 154 8.35 7.94 0.22
C VAL A 154 7.88 9.35 0.54
N CYS A 155 7.43 9.56 1.78
CA CYS A 155 6.79 10.80 2.23
C CYS A 155 7.12 11.12 3.69
N ALA A 156 6.98 12.38 4.08
CA ALA A 156 7.27 12.82 5.45
C ALA A 156 6.27 12.27 6.48
N CYS A 157 5.00 12.13 6.09
CA CYS A 157 3.91 11.71 6.98
C CYS A 157 3.15 10.48 6.43
N PRO A 158 3.74 9.26 6.50
CA PRO A 158 3.13 8.04 5.94
C PRO A 158 1.69 7.78 6.35
N GLY A 159 1.36 7.96 7.63
CA GLY A 159 0.02 7.66 8.15
C GLY A 159 -1.07 8.59 7.60
N ARG A 160 -0.74 9.87 7.35
CA ARG A 160 -1.67 10.84 6.75
C ARG A 160 -1.92 10.47 5.29
N ASP A 161 -0.85 10.33 4.52
CA ASP A 161 -0.92 10.05 3.09
C ASP A 161 -1.61 8.70 2.82
N ARG A 162 -1.37 7.68 3.66
CA ARG A 162 -2.09 6.39 3.60
C ARG A 162 -3.59 6.58 3.79
N LYS A 163 -4.00 7.24 4.88
CA LYS A 163 -5.43 7.45 5.18
C LYS A 163 -6.13 8.23 4.07
N THR A 164 -5.49 9.28 3.55
CA THR A 164 -6.05 10.08 2.46
C THR A 164 -6.19 9.28 1.16
N GLU A 165 -5.20 8.46 0.78
CA GLU A 165 -5.32 7.65 -0.44
C GLU A 165 -6.30 6.48 -0.29
N GLU A 166 -6.40 5.86 0.89
CA GLU A 166 -7.41 4.83 1.18
C GLU A 166 -8.83 5.41 1.11
N GLU A 167 -9.06 6.59 1.72
CA GLU A 167 -10.33 7.32 1.62
C GLU A 167 -10.67 7.74 0.19
N ASN A 168 -9.66 8.14 -0.60
CA ASN A 168 -9.88 8.47 -2.01
C ASN A 168 -10.25 7.23 -2.82
N LYS A 169 -9.69 6.05 -2.51
CA LYS A 169 -10.06 4.79 -3.17
C LYS A 169 -11.50 4.42 -2.86
N THR A 170 -11.91 4.49 -1.59
CA THR A 170 -13.29 4.17 -1.18
C THR A 170 -14.29 5.17 -1.75
N LYS A 171 -13.96 6.47 -1.78
CA LYS A 171 -14.80 7.49 -2.44
C LYS A 171 -14.88 7.32 -3.95
N SER A 172 -13.79 6.95 -4.62
CA SER A 172 -13.81 6.69 -6.06
C SER A 172 -14.63 5.45 -6.41
N GLN A 173 -14.66 4.45 -5.51
CA GLN A 173 -15.51 3.27 -5.64
C GLN A 173 -16.97 3.55 -5.30
N ALA A 174 -17.25 4.46 -4.36
CA ALA A 174 -18.60 4.88 -3.98
C ALA A 174 -19.16 6.05 -4.82
N GLY A 175 -18.35 6.64 -5.72
CA GLY A 175 -18.57 7.96 -6.29
C GLY A 175 -18.47 8.04 -7.82
N THR A 176 -18.99 7.06 -8.55
CA THR A 176 -19.35 7.20 -9.99
C THR A 176 -20.70 7.90 -10.21
N LYS A 177 -21.17 8.69 -9.25
CA LYS A 177 -22.23 9.71 -9.45
C LYS A 177 -21.58 11.09 -9.36
N ASP A 178 -21.89 11.92 -10.34
CA ASP A 178 -21.45 13.31 -10.55
C ASP A 178 -20.19 13.58 -11.40
N THR A 179 -20.26 13.17 -12.67
CA THR A 179 -19.64 13.95 -13.76
C THR A 179 -20.65 14.94 -14.35
N LYS A 180 -21.03 15.98 -13.61
CA LYS A 180 -21.74 17.12 -14.23
C LYS A 180 -20.72 18.10 -14.82
N LYS A 181 -20.44 17.83 -16.10
CA LYS A 181 -19.89 18.72 -17.14
C LYS A 181 -20.17 20.20 -16.83
N ARG A 182 -19.12 20.97 -16.49
CA ARG A 182 -19.19 22.43 -16.42
C ARG A 182 -18.97 22.99 -17.84
N LYS A 183 -20.05 23.13 -18.61
CA LYS A 183 -20.10 24.00 -19.80
C LYS A 183 -20.78 25.32 -19.43
N SER A 184 -20.28 26.37 -20.04
CA SER A 184 -20.45 27.80 -19.82
C SER A 184 -21.78 28.41 -20.29
N ALA A 185 -22.16 29.51 -19.61
CA ALA A 185 -22.97 30.67 -20.07
C ALA A 185 -24.53 30.60 -20.06
N PRO A 186 -25.23 31.77 -19.97
CA PRO A 186 -26.41 31.98 -19.09
C PRO A 186 -27.73 32.33 -19.81
N ALA A 187 -28.88 32.28 -19.10
CA ALA A 187 -29.84 33.39 -18.89
C ALA A 187 -31.30 32.96 -18.53
N VAL A 188 -31.91 33.76 -17.62
CA VAL A 188 -33.33 34.16 -17.40
C VAL A 188 -34.37 33.26 -16.68
N ALA A 189 -34.86 33.84 -15.56
CA ALA A 189 -36.18 33.83 -14.88
C ALA A 189 -36.81 32.57 -14.23
N ALA A 190 -37.28 32.81 -13.00
CA ALA A 190 -37.98 31.96 -12.02
C ALA A 190 -39.52 31.91 -12.31
N PRO A 191 -40.43 31.26 -11.51
CA PRO A 191 -40.25 30.81 -10.11
C PRO A 191 -41.03 29.55 -9.61
N VAL A 192 -40.77 29.18 -8.34
CA VAL A 192 -41.68 28.57 -7.33
C VAL A 192 -41.87 27.03 -7.23
N LYS A 193 -41.17 26.48 -6.21
CA LYS A 193 -41.61 25.61 -5.08
C LYS A 193 -41.82 24.07 -5.20
N LYS A 194 -41.21 23.42 -4.20
CA LYS A 194 -41.49 22.12 -3.51
C LYS A 194 -41.02 20.86 -4.25
N ASN A 195 -40.30 19.90 -3.66
CA ASN A 195 -39.93 19.64 -2.27
C ASN A 195 -38.58 18.90 -2.22
N LYS A 196 -37.73 19.29 -1.26
CA LYS A 196 -36.71 18.43 -0.69
C LYS A 196 -37.42 17.28 0.02
N SER A 197 -37.14 16.04 -0.38
CA SER A 197 -37.12 14.93 0.57
C SER A 197 -35.84 14.16 0.33
N SER A 198 -34.86 14.48 1.16
CA SER A 198 -33.73 13.64 1.47
C SER A 198 -34.24 12.42 2.22
N SER A 199 -34.19 11.26 1.58
CA SER A 199 -34.00 9.97 2.24
C SER A 199 -32.88 9.27 1.48
N SER A 200 -31.64 9.20 1.96
CA SER A 200 -31.21 8.39 3.12
C SER A 200 -31.94 7.05 3.19
N GLY A 201 -32.01 6.35 2.07
CA GLY A 201 -32.17 4.91 2.02
C GLY A 201 -30.91 4.35 1.36
N ASP A 202 -30.20 3.48 2.08
CA ASP A 202 -29.21 2.58 1.50
C ASP A 202 -29.99 1.52 0.68
N GLU A 203 -30.67 1.98 -0.37
CA GLU A 203 -31.41 1.13 -1.29
C GLU A 203 -30.39 0.51 -2.23
N GLU A 204 -30.24 -0.82 -2.12
CA GLU A 204 -29.37 -1.63 -2.96
C GLU A 204 -29.70 -1.35 -4.43
N GLU A 205 -28.86 -0.56 -5.10
CA GLU A 205 -29.16 -0.05 -6.43
C GLU A 205 -29.00 -1.19 -7.45
N VAL A 206 -30.12 -1.80 -7.85
CA VAL A 206 -30.13 -2.91 -8.80
C VAL A 206 -30.09 -2.38 -10.23
N PHE A 207 -29.08 -2.82 -11.00
CA PHE A 207 -28.96 -2.53 -12.43
C PHE A 207 -29.29 -3.76 -13.26
N VAL A 208 -30.04 -3.60 -14.35
CA VAL A 208 -30.38 -4.69 -15.28
C VAL A 208 -29.38 -4.71 -16.44
N LEU A 209 -28.67 -5.82 -16.61
CA LEU A 209 -27.76 -6.06 -17.73
C LEU A 209 -28.37 -7.07 -18.72
N ASN A 210 -28.69 -6.61 -19.92
CA ASN A 210 -29.21 -7.47 -20.98
C ASN A 210 -28.06 -8.23 -21.67
N VAL A 211 -28.05 -9.55 -21.53
CA VAL A 211 -27.02 -10.43 -22.10
C VAL A 211 -27.62 -11.31 -23.19
N ARG A 212 -27.02 -11.32 -24.39
CA ARG A 212 -27.42 -12.23 -25.47
C ARG A 212 -26.68 -13.56 -25.36
N GLY A 213 -27.39 -14.67 -25.44
CA GLY A 213 -26.81 -16.02 -25.46
C GLY A 213 -26.62 -16.61 -24.06
N ARG A 214 -27.06 -17.86 -23.90
CA ARG A 214 -27.19 -18.55 -22.60
C ARG A 214 -25.85 -18.75 -21.90
N GLU A 215 -24.81 -19.16 -22.62
CA GLU A 215 -23.49 -19.42 -22.03
C GLU A 215 -22.85 -18.16 -21.44
N ARG A 216 -22.98 -17.01 -22.14
CA ARG A 216 -22.51 -15.71 -21.63
C ARG A 216 -23.29 -15.27 -20.40
N TYR A 217 -24.60 -15.52 -20.37
CA TYR A 217 -25.43 -15.25 -19.20
C TYR A 217 -25.01 -16.11 -18.01
N GLU A 218 -24.80 -17.42 -18.19
CA GLU A 218 -24.38 -18.32 -17.12
C GLU A 218 -23.01 -17.94 -16.55
N MET A 219 -22.07 -17.51 -17.40
CA MET A 219 -20.77 -16.99 -16.96
C MET A 219 -20.90 -15.72 -16.12
N LEU A 220 -21.66 -14.72 -16.59
CA LEU A 220 -21.87 -13.46 -15.86
C LEU A 220 -22.65 -13.67 -14.56
N LYS A 221 -23.62 -14.60 -14.55
CA LYS A 221 -24.36 -14.98 -13.36
C LYS A 221 -23.44 -15.59 -12.29
N ARG A 222 -22.56 -16.53 -12.67
CA ARG A 222 -21.58 -17.12 -11.73
C ARG A 222 -20.65 -16.07 -11.11
N ILE A 223 -20.24 -15.07 -11.90
CA ILE A 223 -19.41 -13.97 -11.40
C ILE A 223 -20.20 -13.12 -10.40
N ASN A 224 -21.44 -12.75 -10.74
CA ASN A 224 -22.31 -11.95 -9.86
C ASN A 224 -22.58 -12.67 -8.53
N ASP A 225 -22.99 -13.93 -8.59
CA ASP A 225 -23.26 -14.75 -7.40
C ASP A 225 -22.01 -14.85 -6.49
N GLY A 226 -20.82 -14.97 -7.09
CA GLY A 226 -19.55 -14.98 -6.35
C GLY A 226 -19.23 -13.66 -5.65
N LEU A 227 -19.51 -12.53 -6.29
CA LEU A 227 -19.31 -11.19 -5.68
C LEU A 227 -20.29 -10.97 -4.52
N GLU A 228 -21.54 -11.38 -4.65
CA GLU A 228 -22.53 -11.28 -3.57
C GLU A 228 -22.14 -12.10 -2.32
N LEU A 229 -21.49 -13.26 -2.52
CA LEU A 229 -20.98 -14.08 -1.42
C LEU A 229 -19.84 -13.37 -0.68
N LEU A 230 -18.89 -12.78 -1.39
CA LEU A 230 -17.78 -12.01 -0.80
C LEU A 230 -18.28 -10.80 -0.01
N ASP A 231 -19.33 -10.13 -0.48
CA ASP A 231 -19.95 -9.01 0.24
C ASP A 231 -20.66 -9.45 1.53
N LYS A 232 -21.32 -10.62 1.50
CA LYS A 232 -21.95 -11.24 2.69
C LYS A 232 -20.93 -11.65 3.74
N GLU A 233 -19.77 -12.18 3.34
CA GLU A 233 -18.67 -12.51 4.26
C GLU A 233 -18.02 -11.25 4.85
N SER A 234 -17.84 -10.21 4.04
CA SER A 234 -17.29 -8.91 4.46
C SER A 234 -18.18 -8.18 5.48
N LYS A 235 -19.51 -8.40 5.44
CA LYS A 235 -20.46 -7.85 6.43
C LYS A 235 -20.46 -8.63 7.75
N LYS A 236 -20.11 -9.92 7.77
CA LYS A 236 -20.04 -10.76 8.99
C LYS A 236 -18.79 -10.49 9.84
N SER A 237 -17.72 -9.93 9.28
CA SER A 237 -16.45 -9.67 9.98
C SER A 237 -16.37 -8.33 10.74
N LYS A 238 -17.45 -7.53 10.79
CA LYS A 238 -17.54 -6.35 11.67
C LYS A 238 -18.11 -6.75 13.05
N PRO A 239 -17.30 -6.85 14.12
CA PRO A 239 -17.85 -7.06 15.46
C PRO A 239 -18.64 -5.81 15.92
N LYS A 240 -19.88 -6.03 16.39
CA LYS A 240 -20.69 -5.03 17.08
C LYS A 240 -19.96 -4.58 18.35
N ALA A 241 -19.41 -3.37 18.36
CA ALA A 241 -19.01 -2.71 19.60
C ALA A 241 -20.27 -2.22 20.33
N THR A 242 -20.86 -3.08 21.17
CA THR A 242 -21.79 -2.64 22.21
C THR A 242 -20.96 -2.07 23.36
N VAL A 243 -20.95 -0.75 23.50
CA VAL A 243 -20.42 -0.06 24.68
C VAL A 243 -21.57 0.11 25.66
N PRO A 244 -21.56 -0.50 26.87
CA PRO A 244 -22.41 -0.06 27.95
C PRO A 244 -21.72 1.09 28.68
N VAL A 245 -22.39 2.23 28.73
CA VAL A 245 -22.06 3.36 29.61
C VAL A 245 -22.42 2.97 31.06
N PRO A 246 -21.54 3.15 32.06
CA PRO A 246 -21.97 3.21 33.45
C PRO A 246 -22.19 4.66 33.87
N SER A 247 -23.39 4.89 34.39
CA SER A 247 -23.87 6.10 35.03
C SER A 247 -23.21 6.35 36.40
N SER A 248 -22.83 7.61 36.63
CA SER A 248 -22.84 8.36 37.90
C SER A 248 -22.68 7.61 39.25
N GLY A 249 -21.59 7.94 39.95
CA GLY A 249 -21.63 8.39 41.34
C GLY A 249 -21.61 7.33 42.45
N LYS A 250 -20.50 7.29 43.20
CA LYS A 250 -20.46 7.54 44.66
C LYS A 250 -19.02 7.57 45.18
N ARG A 251 -18.77 8.60 45.98
CA ARG A 251 -17.54 8.92 46.72
C ARG A 251 -17.46 8.01 47.95
N LEU A 252 -16.30 7.44 48.27
CA LEU A 252 -16.05 6.84 49.59
C LEU A 252 -14.63 7.20 50.05
N MET A 253 -14.54 7.84 51.21
CA MET A 253 -13.30 8.07 51.97
C MET A 253 -13.05 6.90 52.94
N LEU A 254 -11.76 6.64 53.26
CA LEU A 254 -11.16 6.21 54.56
C LEU A 254 -9.76 5.64 54.24
N LYS A 255 -8.62 6.26 54.64
CA LYS A 255 -7.95 6.27 55.98
C LYS A 255 -7.63 4.84 56.43
N GLY A 256 -6.42 4.39 56.75
CA GLY A 256 -5.05 4.92 56.83
C GLY A 256 -4.14 3.78 57.39
N GLU A 257 -2.86 4.09 57.64
CA GLU A 257 -1.85 3.27 58.37
C GLU A 257 -1.26 2.07 57.58
N LYS A 258 0.04 1.74 57.63
CA LYS A 258 1.17 2.14 58.48
C LYS A 258 2.47 1.75 57.74
N SER A 259 3.54 2.53 57.91
CA SER A 259 4.89 2.24 57.42
C SER A 259 5.89 2.45 58.55
N GLU A 260 6.48 1.35 58.99
CA GLU A 260 7.65 1.15 59.88
C GLU A 260 8.13 -0.28 59.53
N SER A 261 9.40 -0.68 59.46
CA SER A 261 10.72 -0.07 59.49
C SER A 261 11.68 -1.21 59.12
N GLU A 262 12.68 -0.96 58.28
CA GLU A 262 14.11 -1.29 58.48
C GLU A 262 14.93 -0.61 57.37
#